data_AF-A0A178ADY8-F1
#
_entry.id   AF-A0A178ADY8-F1
#
_cell.length_a   1.000
_cell.length_b   1.000
_cell.length_c   1.000
_cell.angle_alpha   90.00
_cell.angle_beta   90.00
_cell.angle_gamma   90.00
#
_symmetry.space_group_name_H-M   'P 1'
#
loop_
_entity.id
_entity.type
_entity.pdbx_description
1 polymer ?
#
loop_
_entity_poly.entity_id
_entity_poly.type
_entity_poly.pdbx_seq_one_letter_code
_entity_poly.pdbx_strand_id
1 'polypeptide(L)'
;MGQVDNTSQFLELPVEIRLNIYGFVELLNPLEHPTKALRSLQDSCLFVQNEIQSEMLMRMAQSVRTIANKIRERGDEIEYTPQTTVIGWLNLTVSRRRIASMFTVLDPFLEFSRLHFKSLRITLHEYQGCKDFEPFADTFVSAALTLGRTIRRWHKKDRPVALGCWILDWSAYPERSNARISCGKGSKGSRWTTDLWLDQDRWLTGVRFYEIGR
;
A
#
# COMPACT_ATOMS: atom_id res chain seq x y z
N MET A 1 48.37 5.25 -28.16
CA MET A 1 47.52 4.76 -27.05
C MET A 1 46.17 5.41 -27.22
N GLY A 2 45.18 4.67 -27.71
CA GLY A 2 43.81 5.20 -27.86
C GLY A 2 43.12 5.22 -26.51
N GLN A 3 42.51 6.34 -26.14
CA GLN A 3 41.52 6.39 -25.07
C GLN A 3 40.43 5.37 -25.40
N VAL A 4 40.28 4.36 -24.54
CA VAL A 4 39.08 3.52 -24.58
C VAL A 4 38.00 4.35 -23.91
N ASP A 5 37.14 4.98 -24.71
CA ASP A 5 35.91 5.58 -24.22
C ASP A 5 35.02 4.45 -23.67
N ASN A 6 35.08 4.25 -22.35
CA ASN A 6 34.28 3.26 -21.63
C ASN A 6 32.83 3.75 -21.45
N THR A 7 32.24 4.34 -22.49
CA THR A 7 30.82 4.68 -22.50
C THR A 7 30.05 3.43 -22.93
N SER A 8 29.20 2.92 -22.04
CA SER A 8 28.40 1.73 -22.34
C SER A 8 27.51 1.99 -23.57
N GLN A 9 27.60 1.13 -24.61
CA GLN A 9 26.76 1.18 -25.82
C GLN A 9 25.26 1.16 -25.51
N PHE A 10 24.89 0.65 -24.34
CA PHE A 10 23.52 0.68 -23.85
C PHE A 10 23.02 2.12 -23.57
N LEU A 11 23.91 3.01 -23.10
CA LEU A 11 23.59 4.42 -22.86
C LEU A 11 23.45 5.22 -24.16
N GLU A 12 23.94 4.69 -25.29
CA GLU A 12 23.81 5.32 -26.62
C GLU A 12 22.43 5.07 -27.24
N LEU A 13 21.64 4.13 -26.71
CA LEU A 13 20.28 3.87 -27.18
C LEU A 13 19.35 5.08 -26.91
N PRO A 14 18.24 5.26 -27.63
CA PRO A 14 17.16 6.15 -27.21
C PRO A 14 16.54 5.70 -25.88
N VAL A 15 16.06 6.65 -25.08
CA VAL A 15 15.45 6.37 -23.76
C VAL A 15 14.26 5.43 -23.88
N GLU A 16 13.46 5.55 -24.94
CA GLU A 16 12.29 4.73 -25.20
C GLU A 16 12.67 3.25 -25.38
N ILE A 17 13.79 2.99 -26.06
CA ILE A 17 14.31 1.62 -26.27
C ILE A 17 14.83 1.06 -24.95
N ARG A 18 15.56 1.85 -24.16
CA ARG A 18 16.02 1.43 -22.82
C ARG A 18 14.86 1.12 -21.88
N LEU A 19 13.84 1.98 -21.83
CA LEU A 19 12.63 1.77 -21.03
C LEU A 19 11.88 0.50 -21.46
N ASN A 20 11.82 0.22 -22.76
CA ASN A 20 11.22 -1.01 -23.26
C ASN A 20 12.02 -2.25 -22.83
N ILE A 21 13.35 -2.18 -22.87
CA ILE A 21 14.23 -3.24 -22.36
C ILE A 21 14.00 -3.46 -20.85
N TYR A 22 13.87 -2.41 -20.05
CA TYR A 22 13.53 -2.54 -18.63
C TYR A 22 12.13 -3.17 -18.42
N GLY A 23 11.19 -2.87 -19.32
CA GLY A 23 9.84 -3.42 -19.34
C GLY A 23 9.80 -4.94 -19.49
N PHE A 24 10.70 -5.52 -20.31
CA PHE A 24 10.83 -6.98 -20.45
C PHE A 24 11.27 -7.69 -19.18
N VAL A 25 11.83 -6.97 -18.21
CA VAL A 25 12.24 -7.56 -16.94
C VAL A 25 11.05 -7.63 -15.94
N GLU A 26 9.86 -7.11 -16.29
CA GLU A 26 8.65 -7.05 -15.44
C GLU A 26 8.90 -6.32 -14.09
N LEU A 27 9.81 -5.35 -14.12
CA LEU A 27 10.39 -4.81 -12.90
C LEU A 27 9.83 -3.46 -12.48
N LEU A 28 9.25 -2.68 -13.39
CA LEU A 28 9.13 -1.23 -13.18
C LEU A 28 8.04 -0.80 -12.20
N ASN A 29 7.23 -1.70 -11.67
CA ASN A 29 6.22 -1.34 -10.65
C ASN A 29 6.48 -2.07 -9.32
N PRO A 30 7.18 -1.45 -8.37
CA PRO A 30 7.44 -2.04 -7.06
C PRO A 30 6.19 -2.39 -6.27
N LEU A 31 5.05 -1.74 -6.56
CA LEU A 31 3.76 -2.08 -5.95
C LEU A 31 3.22 -3.41 -6.47
N GLU A 32 3.56 -3.85 -7.67
CA GLU A 32 3.05 -5.11 -8.21
C GLU A 32 4.09 -6.23 -8.06
N HIS A 33 5.38 -5.88 -8.15
CA HIS A 33 6.49 -6.83 -8.14
C HIS A 33 7.66 -6.34 -7.27
N PRO A 34 7.76 -6.76 -5.99
CA PRO A 34 8.88 -6.41 -5.13
C PRO A 34 10.16 -7.12 -5.61
N THR A 35 11.03 -6.42 -6.34
CA THR A 35 12.10 -7.08 -7.08
C THR A 35 13.50 -6.65 -6.67
N LYS A 36 14.36 -7.65 -6.46
CA LYS A 36 15.79 -7.49 -6.16
C LYS A 36 16.61 -7.07 -7.38
N ALA A 37 16.19 -7.50 -8.58
CA ALA A 37 16.87 -7.23 -9.84
C ALA A 37 16.88 -5.72 -10.19
N LEU A 38 15.86 -4.96 -9.78
CA LEU A 38 15.86 -3.50 -9.93
C LEU A 38 16.95 -2.81 -9.15
N ARG A 39 17.24 -3.28 -7.93
CA ARG A 39 18.28 -2.65 -7.11
C ARG A 39 19.62 -2.74 -7.82
N SER A 40 19.96 -3.93 -8.32
CA SER A 40 21.18 -4.14 -9.11
C SER A 40 21.26 -3.24 -10.35
N LEU A 41 20.12 -2.97 -11.01
CA LEU A 41 20.05 -2.09 -12.18
C LEU A 41 20.11 -0.60 -11.81
N GLN A 42 19.46 -0.19 -10.72
CA GLN A 42 19.53 1.16 -10.15
C GLN A 42 20.94 1.50 -9.67
N ASP A 43 21.63 0.51 -9.09
CA ASP A 43 22.99 0.68 -8.56
C ASP A 43 24.06 0.68 -9.69
N SER A 44 23.67 0.46 -10.95
CA SER A 44 24.60 0.33 -12.08
C SER A 44 25.19 1.66 -12.54
N CYS A 45 24.37 2.71 -12.72
CA CYS A 45 24.83 4.08 -12.95
C CYS A 45 23.71 5.11 -12.68
N LEU A 46 24.11 6.34 -12.32
CA LEU A 46 23.20 7.44 -11.97
C LEU A 46 22.19 7.79 -13.07
N PHE A 47 22.59 7.66 -14.33
CA PHE A 47 21.74 7.99 -15.47
C PHE A 47 20.58 7.00 -15.60
N VAL A 48 20.89 5.70 -15.61
CA VAL A 48 19.91 4.60 -15.63
C VAL A 48 19.02 4.64 -14.38
N GLN A 49 19.59 4.99 -13.23
CA GLN A 49 18.83 5.17 -11.99
C GLN A 49 17.73 6.21 -12.13
N ASN A 50 18.04 7.39 -12.67
CA ASN A 50 17.08 8.49 -12.83
C ASN A 50 15.95 8.15 -13.82
N GLU A 51 16.28 7.50 -14.94
CA GLU A 51 15.30 7.05 -15.95
C GLU A 51 14.34 6.02 -15.34
N ILE A 52 14.88 4.98 -14.72
CA ILE A 52 14.10 3.91 -14.09
C ILE A 52 13.23 4.46 -12.96
N GLN A 53 13.79 5.33 -12.11
CA GLN A 53 13.05 5.89 -10.99
C GLN A 53 11.84 6.71 -11.47
N SER A 54 12.01 7.52 -12.51
CA SER A 54 10.90 8.32 -13.07
C SER A 54 9.77 7.44 -13.60
N GLU A 55 10.12 6.39 -14.34
CA GLU A 55 9.17 5.41 -14.86
C GLU A 55 8.45 4.64 -13.74
N MET A 56 9.19 4.25 -12.68
CA MET A 56 8.60 3.59 -11.51
C MET A 56 7.56 4.47 -10.83
N LEU A 57 7.89 5.73 -10.57
CA LEU A 57 6.97 6.68 -9.93
C LEU A 57 5.68 6.83 -10.74
N MET A 58 5.79 6.93 -12.07
CA MET A 58 4.65 7.03 -12.97
C MET A 58 3.75 5.78 -12.89
N ARG A 59 4.34 4.58 -12.91
CA ARG A 59 3.57 3.33 -12.81
C ARG A 59 2.92 3.14 -11.46
N MET A 60 3.63 3.44 -10.37
CA MET A 60 3.07 3.40 -9.01
C MET A 60 1.88 4.36 -8.88
N ALA A 61 2.02 5.59 -9.38
CA ALA A 61 0.93 6.57 -9.42
C ALA A 61 -0.27 6.06 -10.24
N GLN A 62 -0.02 5.42 -11.38
CA GLN A 62 -1.06 4.89 -12.24
C GLN A 62 -1.84 3.73 -11.59
N SER A 63 -1.17 2.83 -10.85
CA SER A 63 -1.86 1.75 -10.11
C SER A 63 -2.79 2.35 -9.04
N VAL A 64 -2.32 3.32 -8.26
CA VAL A 64 -3.15 3.98 -7.22
C VAL A 64 -4.31 4.75 -7.84
N ARG A 65 -4.07 5.49 -8.93
CA ARG A 65 -5.11 6.21 -9.68
C ARG A 65 -6.17 5.26 -10.24
N THR A 66 -5.77 4.10 -10.75
CA THR A 66 -6.71 3.10 -11.28
C THR A 66 -7.66 2.61 -10.19
N ILE A 67 -7.15 2.34 -8.98
CA ILE A 67 -8.00 1.95 -7.84
C ILE A 67 -8.90 3.12 -7.43
N ALA A 68 -8.36 4.34 -7.35
CA ALA A 68 -9.14 5.54 -7.00
C ALA A 68 -10.31 5.79 -7.97
N ASN A 69 -10.10 5.60 -9.27
CA ASN A 69 -11.14 5.75 -10.28
C ASN A 69 -12.27 4.71 -10.10
N LYS A 70 -11.94 3.44 -9.83
CA LYS A 70 -12.94 2.40 -9.54
C LYS A 70 -13.76 2.70 -8.29
N ILE A 71 -13.16 3.34 -7.28
CA ILE A 71 -13.87 3.79 -6.08
C ILE A 71 -14.81 4.94 -6.43
N ARG A 72 -14.35 5.91 -7.23
CA ARG A 72 -15.17 7.05 -7.70
C ARG A 72 -16.37 6.61 -8.52
N GLU A 73 -16.21 5.61 -9.38
CA GLU A 73 -17.31 5.01 -10.16
C GLU A 73 -18.43 4.43 -9.26
N ARG A 74 -18.14 4.15 -7.98
CA ARG A 74 -19.12 3.65 -7.00
C ARG A 74 -19.70 4.73 -6.08
N GLY A 75 -19.41 6.00 -6.35
CA GLY A 75 -19.93 7.13 -5.55
C GLY A 75 -19.19 7.32 -4.21
N ASP A 76 -17.96 6.84 -4.10
CA ASP A 76 -17.08 7.06 -2.96
C ASP A 76 -15.77 7.70 -3.43
N GLU A 77 -14.96 8.23 -2.53
CA GLU A 77 -13.70 8.87 -2.90
C GLU A 77 -12.59 8.54 -1.91
N ILE A 78 -11.38 8.46 -2.44
CA ILE A 78 -10.16 8.41 -1.66
C ILE A 78 -9.27 9.61 -2.00
N GLU A 79 -8.72 10.21 -0.98
CA GLU A 79 -7.75 11.28 -1.08
C GLU A 79 -6.36 10.72 -0.79
N TYR A 80 -5.37 11.09 -1.58
CA TYR A 80 -3.98 10.77 -1.29
C TYR A 80 -3.07 11.82 -1.90
N THR A 81 -1.94 12.08 -1.26
CA THR A 81 -0.92 12.97 -1.80
C THR A 81 0.00 12.17 -2.72
N PRO A 82 0.13 12.53 -4.02
CA PRO A 82 1.11 11.92 -4.90
C PRO A 82 2.52 12.03 -4.31
N GLN A 83 3.27 10.94 -4.38
CA GLN A 83 4.60 10.87 -3.78
C GLN A 83 5.68 11.11 -4.84
N THR A 84 6.75 11.78 -4.45
CA THR A 84 7.88 12.09 -5.33
C THR A 84 9.00 11.04 -5.26
N THR A 85 8.86 10.06 -4.37
CA THR A 85 9.87 9.01 -4.15
C THR A 85 9.23 7.63 -4.09
N VAL A 86 9.98 6.60 -4.51
CA VAL A 86 9.54 5.19 -4.44
C VAL A 86 9.24 4.80 -2.99
N ILE A 87 10.07 5.26 -2.04
CA ILE A 87 9.85 5.03 -0.61
C ILE A 87 8.55 5.69 -0.14
N GLY A 88 8.25 6.91 -0.61
CA GLY A 88 6.99 7.57 -0.32
C GLY A 88 5.80 6.76 -0.81
N TRP A 89 5.82 6.28 -2.05
CA TRP A 89 4.75 5.41 -2.58
C TRP A 89 4.63 4.07 -1.85
N LEU A 90 5.74 3.48 -1.39
CA LEU A 90 5.71 2.28 -0.55
C LEU A 90 5.17 2.55 0.87
N ASN A 91 5.14 3.82 1.30
CA ASN A 91 4.62 4.28 2.59
C ASN A 91 3.42 5.21 2.39
N LEU A 92 2.45 4.77 1.59
CA LEU A 92 1.32 5.59 1.18
C LEU A 92 0.36 5.85 2.35
N THR A 93 -0.11 7.09 2.45
CA THR A 93 -1.26 7.45 3.29
C THR A 93 -2.41 7.83 2.37
N VAL A 94 -3.56 7.20 2.61
CA VAL A 94 -4.81 7.45 1.92
C VAL A 94 -5.83 7.87 2.95
N SER A 95 -6.68 8.82 2.60
CA SER A 95 -7.82 9.22 3.42
C SER A 95 -9.10 8.84 2.70
N ARG A 96 -10.11 8.36 3.44
CA ARG A 96 -11.39 7.91 2.88
C ARG A 96 -12.51 8.27 3.82
N ARG A 97 -13.69 8.53 3.27
CA ARG A 97 -14.90 8.68 4.06
C ARG A 97 -15.24 7.41 4.85
N ARG A 98 -15.67 7.59 6.09
CA ARG A 98 -16.29 6.54 6.89
C ARG A 98 -17.70 6.22 6.36
N ILE A 99 -17.90 5.04 5.76
CA ILE A 99 -19.19 4.54 5.24
C ILE A 99 -19.50 3.10 5.74
N ALA A 100 -20.78 2.75 5.90
CA ALA A 100 -21.20 1.45 6.44
C ALA A 100 -20.79 0.24 5.58
N SER A 101 -20.64 0.42 4.26
CA SER A 101 -20.33 -0.64 3.29
C SER A 101 -18.83 -0.78 2.94
N MET A 102 -17.95 -0.15 3.73
CA MET A 102 -16.50 -0.22 3.49
C MET A 102 -15.94 -1.63 3.70
N PHE A 103 -14.88 -1.96 2.96
CA PHE A 103 -14.12 -3.22 3.01
C PHE A 103 -14.96 -4.49 2.80
N THR A 104 -16.13 -4.37 2.17
CA THR A 104 -16.90 -5.53 1.69
C THR A 104 -16.17 -6.21 0.52
N VAL A 105 -16.51 -7.47 0.20
CA VAL A 105 -15.82 -8.23 -0.86
C VAL A 105 -15.81 -7.53 -2.22
N LEU A 106 -16.83 -6.70 -2.48
CA LEU A 106 -16.96 -5.94 -3.73
C LEU A 106 -16.30 -4.56 -3.67
N ASP A 107 -15.79 -4.13 -2.51
CA ASP A 107 -15.16 -2.82 -2.36
C ASP A 107 -13.85 -2.77 -3.15
N PRO A 108 -13.73 -1.89 -4.19
CA PRO A 108 -12.51 -1.78 -4.98
C PRO A 108 -11.30 -1.37 -4.16
N PHE A 109 -11.50 -0.77 -2.98
CA PHE A 109 -10.41 -0.46 -2.06
C PHE A 109 -9.60 -1.70 -1.67
N LEU A 110 -10.24 -2.89 -1.62
CA LEU A 110 -9.53 -4.13 -1.33
C LEU A 110 -8.46 -4.47 -2.37
N GLU A 111 -8.43 -3.84 -3.54
CA GLU A 111 -7.33 -4.00 -4.50
C GLU A 111 -5.98 -3.52 -3.95
N PHE A 112 -5.95 -2.55 -3.04
CA PHE A 112 -4.71 -2.15 -2.34
C PHE A 112 -4.08 -3.32 -1.57
N SER A 113 -4.88 -4.30 -1.12
CA SER A 113 -4.37 -5.50 -0.43
C SER A 113 -3.57 -6.44 -1.35
N ARG A 114 -3.63 -6.23 -2.67
CA ARG A 114 -2.86 -7.00 -3.66
C ARG A 114 -1.55 -6.32 -4.05
N LEU A 115 -1.35 -5.06 -3.65
CA LEU A 115 -0.17 -4.28 -3.96
C LEU A 115 0.87 -4.37 -2.84
N HIS A 116 2.12 -4.04 -3.17
CA HIS A 116 3.26 -4.13 -2.30
C HIS A 116 3.57 -2.82 -1.58
N PHE A 117 3.24 -2.75 -0.31
CA PHE A 117 3.52 -1.59 0.54
C PHE A 117 4.41 -1.97 1.73
N LYS A 118 5.35 -1.09 2.08
CA LYS A 118 6.01 -1.14 3.38
C LYS A 118 5.02 -0.75 4.48
N SER A 119 4.25 0.32 4.24
CA SER A 119 3.19 0.79 5.12
C SER A 119 2.07 1.40 4.28
N LEU A 120 0.83 0.93 4.46
CA LEU A 120 -0.35 1.62 3.96
C LEU A 120 -1.15 2.15 5.15
N ARG A 121 -1.26 3.47 5.28
CA ARG A 121 -2.10 4.11 6.28
C ARG A 121 -3.40 4.58 5.63
N ILE A 122 -4.51 4.31 6.31
CA ILE A 122 -5.85 4.65 5.86
C ILE A 122 -6.47 5.49 6.97
N THR A 123 -6.67 6.76 6.69
CA THR A 123 -7.31 7.70 7.62
C THR A 123 -8.80 7.78 7.26
N LEU A 124 -9.65 7.36 8.18
CA LEU A 124 -11.09 7.39 8.01
C LEU A 124 -11.64 8.65 8.67
N HIS A 125 -12.24 9.54 7.87
CA HIS A 125 -12.83 10.79 8.37
C HIS A 125 -14.36 10.74 8.36
N GLU A 126 -14.94 11.43 9.34
CA GLU A 126 -16.39 11.60 9.44
C GLU A 126 -16.89 12.50 8.31
N TYR A 127 -18.04 12.13 7.74
CA TYR A 127 -18.71 12.97 6.74
C TYR A 127 -19.86 13.72 7.40
N GLN A 128 -19.80 15.05 7.32
CA GLN A 128 -20.76 15.95 7.96
C GLN A 128 -22.20 15.90 7.37
N GLY A 129 -22.48 15.06 6.38
CA GLY A 129 -23.79 14.97 5.72
C GLY A 129 -24.60 13.70 5.95
N CYS A 130 -24.16 12.77 6.82
CA CYS A 130 -24.98 11.61 7.20
C CYS A 130 -25.26 11.63 8.70
N LYS A 131 -26.24 12.42 9.12
CA LYS A 131 -26.79 12.36 10.49
C LYS A 131 -27.63 11.10 10.74
N ASP A 132 -28.00 10.38 9.68
CA ASP A 132 -28.93 9.25 9.73
C ASP A 132 -28.24 7.87 9.85
N PHE A 133 -26.91 7.84 9.80
CA PHE A 133 -26.15 6.62 10.10
C PHE A 133 -25.54 6.79 11.47
N GLU A 134 -26.28 6.36 12.51
CA GLU A 134 -25.65 6.09 13.79
C GLU A 134 -24.42 5.20 13.54
N PRO A 135 -23.23 5.61 14.00
CA PRO A 135 -22.04 4.82 13.83
C PRO A 135 -22.12 3.63 14.78
N PHE A 136 -22.88 2.60 14.42
CA PHE A 136 -22.86 1.34 15.16
C PHE A 136 -21.41 0.85 15.16
N ALA A 137 -20.74 0.94 16.30
CA ALA A 137 -19.33 0.56 16.43
C ALA A 137 -19.07 -0.86 15.91
N ASP A 138 -20.07 -1.75 16.04
CA ASP A 138 -20.07 -3.11 15.50
C ASP A 138 -19.85 -3.18 13.98
N THR A 139 -20.37 -2.23 13.21
CA THR A 139 -20.20 -2.22 11.73
C THR A 139 -18.75 -1.92 11.34
N PHE A 140 -18.06 -1.06 12.08
CA PHE A 140 -16.68 -0.67 11.80
C PHE A 140 -15.67 -1.68 12.32
N VAL A 141 -15.91 -2.22 13.52
CA VAL A 141 -15.16 -3.38 14.03
C VAL A 141 -15.29 -4.55 13.03
N SER A 142 -16.50 -4.82 12.55
CA SER A 142 -16.74 -5.84 11.52
C SER A 142 -16.01 -5.54 10.21
N ALA A 143 -15.96 -4.28 9.77
CA ALA A 143 -15.23 -3.87 8.57
C ALA A 143 -13.71 -4.08 8.72
N ALA A 144 -13.12 -3.69 9.85
CA ALA A 144 -11.71 -3.96 10.15
C ALA A 144 -11.40 -5.46 10.24
N LEU A 145 -12.28 -6.25 10.86
CA LEU A 145 -12.15 -7.71 10.89
C LEU A 145 -12.24 -8.32 9.50
N THR A 146 -13.13 -7.81 8.64
CA THR A 146 -13.27 -8.25 7.24
C THR A 146 -12.02 -7.93 6.44
N LEU A 147 -11.45 -6.73 6.61
CA LEU A 147 -10.16 -6.37 6.02
C LEU A 147 -9.03 -7.29 6.51
N GLY A 148 -8.91 -7.50 7.82
CA GLY A 148 -7.89 -8.37 8.40
C GLY A 148 -8.01 -9.83 7.91
N ARG A 149 -9.23 -10.36 7.81
CA ARG A 149 -9.48 -11.69 7.21
C ARG A 149 -9.10 -11.73 5.73
N THR A 150 -9.40 -10.67 4.98
CA THR A 150 -9.09 -10.57 3.56
C THR A 150 -7.57 -10.58 3.35
N ILE A 151 -6.84 -9.69 4.04
CA ILE A 151 -5.37 -9.65 4.05
C ILE A 151 -4.82 -11.05 4.34
N ARG A 152 -5.28 -11.71 5.42
CA ARG A 152 -4.83 -13.06 5.80
C ARG A 152 -5.08 -14.12 4.71
N ARG A 153 -6.22 -14.07 4.00
CA ARG A 153 -6.55 -15.04 2.94
C ARG A 153 -5.62 -14.90 1.74
N TRP A 154 -5.28 -13.68 1.33
CA TRP A 154 -4.37 -13.46 0.21
C TRP A 154 -2.95 -13.98 0.50
N HIS A 155 -2.51 -13.90 1.76
CA HIS A 155 -1.21 -14.41 2.20
C HIS A 155 -1.09 -15.95 2.24
N LYS A 156 -2.20 -16.70 2.23
CA LYS A 156 -2.16 -18.18 2.23
C LYS A 156 -1.93 -18.80 0.85
N LYS A 157 -1.99 -18.04 -0.24
CA LYS A 157 -1.98 -18.55 -1.63
C LYS A 157 -0.64 -18.34 -2.36
N ASP A 158 0.50 -18.52 -1.68
CA ASP A 158 1.86 -18.55 -2.28
C ASP A 158 2.32 -17.29 -3.04
N ARG A 159 1.77 -16.11 -2.74
CA ARG A 159 2.30 -14.85 -3.29
C ARG A 159 3.38 -14.28 -2.37
N PRO A 160 4.50 -13.75 -2.89
CA PRO A 160 5.53 -13.10 -2.08
C PRO A 160 4.90 -12.03 -1.20
N VAL A 161 5.40 -11.87 0.03
CA VAL A 161 4.84 -11.01 1.07
C VAL A 161 4.55 -9.62 0.50
N ALA A 162 3.28 -9.37 0.18
CA ALA A 162 2.88 -8.11 -0.41
C ALA A 162 2.99 -6.97 0.62
N LEU A 163 2.96 -7.19 1.93
CA LEU A 163 2.70 -6.07 2.85
C LEU A 163 3.53 -6.16 4.13
N GLY A 164 4.12 -5.04 4.55
CA GLY A 164 4.79 -4.91 5.85
C GLY A 164 3.85 -4.46 6.96
N CYS A 165 2.94 -3.51 6.68
CA CYS A 165 2.06 -2.90 7.68
C CYS A 165 0.81 -2.25 7.04
N TRP A 166 -0.38 -2.49 7.63
CA TRP A 166 -1.61 -1.74 7.38
C TRP A 166 -2.02 -1.01 8.65
N ILE A 167 -2.39 0.26 8.52
CA ILE A 167 -2.86 1.09 9.62
C ILE A 167 -4.24 1.64 9.24
N LEU A 168 -5.28 1.22 9.96
CA LEU A 168 -6.58 1.88 9.96
C LEU A 168 -6.60 2.87 11.13
N ASP A 169 -6.74 4.16 10.81
CA ASP A 169 -6.82 5.25 11.78
C ASP A 169 -8.15 5.98 11.57
N TRP A 170 -9.08 5.86 12.53
CA TRP A 170 -10.38 6.54 12.52
C TRP A 170 -10.41 7.65 13.58
N SER A 171 -9.26 8.00 14.15
CA SER A 171 -9.18 9.05 15.16
C SER A 171 -9.17 10.43 14.50
N ALA A 172 -10.18 11.24 14.82
CA ALA A 172 -10.10 12.69 14.66
C ALA A 172 -9.25 13.34 15.78
N TYR A 173 -8.93 12.62 16.86
CA TYR A 173 -8.27 13.14 18.06
C TYR A 173 -7.32 12.13 18.76
N PRO A 174 -6.24 12.59 19.44
CA PRO A 174 -4.99 11.84 19.57
C PRO A 174 -4.76 11.13 20.92
N GLU A 175 -5.76 10.99 21.79
CA GLU A 175 -5.55 10.39 23.11
C GLU A 175 -5.55 8.86 23.05
N ARG A 176 -4.35 8.32 22.76
CA ARG A 176 -4.09 6.90 22.57
C ARG A 176 -3.98 6.16 23.90
N SER A 177 -4.86 5.19 24.13
CA SER A 177 -4.53 4.04 24.99
C SER A 177 -4.25 2.82 24.08
N ASN A 178 -3.05 2.26 24.16
CA ASN A 178 -2.67 1.12 23.32
C ASN A 178 -3.10 -0.19 23.99
N ALA A 179 -4.13 -0.85 23.48
CA ALA A 179 -4.52 -2.19 23.91
C ALA A 179 -4.04 -3.23 22.88
N ARG A 180 -2.91 -3.89 23.15
CA ARG A 180 -2.36 -4.89 22.24
C ARG A 180 -3.10 -6.23 22.37
N ILE A 181 -3.96 -6.55 21.40
CA ILE A 181 -4.64 -7.85 21.35
C ILE A 181 -3.97 -8.74 20.29
N SER A 182 -3.15 -9.69 20.74
CA SER A 182 -2.43 -10.60 19.84
C SER A 182 -3.37 -11.66 19.25
N CYS A 183 -3.83 -11.44 18.02
CA CYS A 183 -4.68 -12.41 17.31
C CYS A 183 -3.86 -13.45 16.50
N GLY A 184 -3.50 -14.56 17.15
CA GLY A 184 -3.32 -15.89 16.54
C GLY A 184 -2.05 -16.19 15.71
N LYS A 185 -1.45 -17.36 15.97
CA LYS A 185 -0.37 -17.95 15.14
C LYS A 185 -0.92 -18.34 13.77
N GLY A 186 -0.38 -17.76 12.69
CA GLY A 186 -0.49 -18.30 11.34
C GLY A 186 0.24 -19.64 11.23
N SER A 187 -0.33 -20.59 10.50
CA SER A 187 0.32 -21.87 10.18
C SER A 187 1.48 -21.64 9.20
N LYS A 188 2.69 -21.99 9.64
CA LYS A 188 4.00 -22.02 8.94
C LYS A 188 4.49 -20.68 8.35
N GLY A 189 5.48 -20.08 9.02
CA GLY A 189 6.42 -19.11 8.42
C GLY A 189 6.25 -17.66 8.85
N SER A 190 5.08 -17.06 8.64
CA SER A 190 4.83 -15.63 8.90
C SER A 190 3.83 -15.43 10.05
N ARG A 191 4.28 -14.81 11.14
CA ARG A 191 3.43 -14.48 12.30
C ARG A 191 2.86 -13.08 12.11
N TRP A 192 1.65 -12.96 11.57
CA TRP A 192 0.95 -11.68 11.56
C TRP A 192 0.40 -11.36 12.95
N THR A 193 0.48 -10.09 13.35
CA THR A 193 -0.14 -9.55 14.57
C THR A 193 -1.09 -8.42 14.21
N THR A 194 -2.05 -8.22 15.09
CA THR A 194 -2.96 -7.09 15.07
C THR A 194 -2.75 -6.29 16.35
N ASP A 195 -2.51 -5.00 16.25
CA ASP A 195 -2.63 -4.09 17.39
C ASP A 195 -3.97 -3.36 17.26
N LEU A 196 -4.64 -3.14 18.39
CA LEU A 196 -5.85 -2.33 18.48
C LEU A 196 -5.52 -1.07 19.29
N TRP A 197 -6.01 0.07 18.84
CA TRP A 197 -5.93 1.32 19.59
C TRP A 197 -7.32 1.64 20.11
N LEU A 198 -7.42 1.93 21.41
CA LEU A 198 -8.67 2.28 22.06
C LEU A 198 -8.55 3.68 22.66
N ASP A 199 -9.65 4.43 22.71
CA ASP A 199 -9.71 5.66 23.53
C ASP A 199 -9.90 5.35 25.02
N GLN A 200 -10.05 6.41 25.83
CA GLN A 200 -10.25 6.32 27.28
C GLN A 200 -11.54 5.57 27.66
N ASP A 201 -12.56 5.66 26.81
CA ASP A 201 -13.87 5.01 26.97
C ASP A 201 -13.91 3.59 26.37
N ARG A 202 -12.75 3.08 25.92
CA ARG A 202 -12.53 1.77 25.30
C ARG A 202 -13.18 1.60 23.92
N TRP A 203 -13.49 2.69 23.20
CA TRP A 203 -13.88 2.62 21.80
C TRP A 203 -12.69 2.37 20.90
N LEU A 204 -12.88 1.58 19.84
CA LEU A 204 -11.83 1.28 18.87
C LEU A 204 -11.48 2.51 18.02
N THR A 205 -10.27 3.04 18.20
CA THR A 205 -9.71 4.22 17.52
C THR A 205 -8.61 3.88 16.51
N GLY A 206 -8.23 2.61 16.39
CA GLY A 206 -7.46 2.16 15.23
C GLY A 206 -7.11 0.70 15.25
N VAL A 207 -6.62 0.21 14.12
CA VAL A 207 -6.17 -1.17 13.95
C VAL A 207 -4.90 -1.19 13.11
N ARG A 208 -3.89 -1.91 13.58
CA ARG A 208 -2.65 -2.14 12.84
C ARG A 208 -2.47 -3.61 12.56
N PHE A 209 -2.32 -3.98 11.29
CA PHE A 209 -1.95 -5.35 10.88
C PHE A 209 -0.51 -5.37 10.39
N TYR A 210 0.34 -6.25 10.94
CA TYR A 210 1.76 -6.30 10.57
C TYR A 210 2.37 -7.68 10.77
N GLU A 211 3.47 -7.95 10.08
CA GLU A 211 4.26 -9.19 10.22
C GLU A 211 5.26 -9.07 11.38
N ILE A 212 5.32 -10.08 12.26
CA ILE A 212 6.33 -10.20 13.32
C ILE A 212 7.59 -10.84 12.71
N GLY A 213 8.73 -10.16 12.82
CA GLY A 213 10.05 -10.76 12.56
C GLY A 213 10.73 -10.30 11.26
N ARG A 214 10.73 -8.99 10.99
CA ARG A 214 11.74 -8.35 10.13
C ARG A 214 12.56 -7.37 10.94
#